data_AF-A0A7J3QXD9-F1
#
_entry.id   AF-A0A7J3QXD9-F1
#
_cell.length_a   1.000
_cell.length_b   1.000
_cell.length_c   1.000
_cell.angle_alpha   90.00
_cell.angle_beta   90.00
_cell.angle_gamma   90.00
#
_symmetry.space_group_name_H-M   'P 1'
#
loop_
_entity.id
_entity.type
_entity.pdbx_description
1 polymer ?
#
loop_
_entity_poly.entity_id
_entity_poly.type
_entity_poly.pdbx_seq_one_letter_code
_entity_poly.pdbx_strand_id
1 'polypeptide(L)' 'IGLCVVELLKKESCILTVKGLDALEGSPIIDIKPYIPRLDAVPNARTPEWV' A
#
# COMPACT_ATOMS: atom_id res chain seq x y z
N ILE A 1 13.21 -1.82 -1.41
CA ILE A 1 12.09 -1.95 -0.45
C ILE A 1 10.82 -1.65 -1.25
N GLY A 2 9.88 -2.59 -1.32
CA GLY A 2 8.61 -2.36 -2.01
C GLY A 2 7.70 -1.44 -1.20
N LEU A 3 6.91 -0.61 -1.89
CA LEU A 3 5.89 0.24 -1.29
C LEU A 3 4.58 0.00 -2.04
N CYS A 4 3.53 -0.31 -1.29
CA CYS A 4 2.20 -0.56 -1.85
C CYS A 4 1.14 0.14 -1.00
N VAL A 5 0.18 0.79 -1.65
CA VAL A 5 -1.03 1.30 -0.99
C VAL A 5 -2.14 0.28 -1.21
N VAL A 6 -2.72 -0.22 -0.13
CA VAL A 6 -3.72 -1.29 -0.15
C VAL A 6 -5.02 -0.84 0.50
N GLU A 7 -6.12 -1.47 0.10
CA GLU A 7 -7.41 -1.32 0.77
C GLU A 7 -7.46 -2.27 1.97
N LEU A 8 -7.67 -1.73 3.18
CA LEU A 8 -7.91 -2.54 4.38
C LEU A 8 -9.36 -3.03 4.39
N LEU A 9 -9.56 -4.34 4.21
CA LEU A 9 -10.88 -4.94 4.20
C LEU A 9 -11.33 -5.38 5.59
N LYS A 10 -10.39 -5.90 6.40
CA LYS A 10 -10.68 -6.46 7.72
C LYS A 10 -9.46 -6.42 8.62
N LYS A 11 -9.69 -6.20 9.92
CA LYS A 11 -8.69 -6.37 10.98
C LYS A 11 -9.19 -7.37 12.02
N GLU A 12 -8.39 -8.39 12.29
CA GLU A 12 -8.64 -9.39 13.33
C GLU A 12 -7.36 -9.61 14.14
N SER A 13 -7.34 -9.10 15.37
CA SER A 13 -6.12 -9.12 16.21
C SER A 13 -4.91 -8.51 15.47
N CYS A 14 -3.92 -9.35 15.12
CA CYS A 14 -2.71 -8.97 14.40
C CYS A 14 -2.74 -9.34 12.90
N ILE A 15 -3.89 -9.76 12.38
CA ILE A 15 -4.09 -10.12 10.97
C ILE A 15 -4.86 -8.99 10.28
N LEU A 16 -4.33 -8.53 9.15
CA LEU A 16 -4.96 -7.57 8.26
C LEU A 16 -5.29 -8.26 6.94
N THR A 17 -6.58 -8.32 6.59
CA THR A 17 -7.00 -8.73 5.25
C THR A 17 -7.03 -7.48 4.37
N VAL A 18 -6.26 -7.50 3.29
CA VAL A 18 -6.10 -6.35 2.39
C VAL A 18 -6.33 -6.74 0.95
N LYS A 19 -6.65 -5.75 0.11
CA LYS A 19 -6.76 -5.90 -1.35
C LYS A 19 -5.75 -4.99 -2.04
N GLY A 20 -5.09 -5.52 -3.07
CA GLY A 20 -4.13 -4.77 -3.89
C GLY A 20 -2.67 -4.91 -3.47
N LEU A 21 -2.34 -5.78 -2.50
CA LEU A 21 -0.95 -6.09 -2.17
C LEU A 21 -0.27 -6.79 -3.36
N ASP A 22 0.88 -6.28 -3.78
CA ASP A 22 1.69 -6.75 -4.92
C ASP A 22 2.98 -7.45 -4.49
N ALA A 23 2.91 -8.20 -3.38
CA ALA A 23 4.02 -8.99 -2.84
C ALA A 23 3.78 -10.49 -3.03
N LEU A 24 4.86 -11.26 -3.20
CA LEU A 24 4.79 -12.72 -3.22
C LEU A 24 4.48 -13.28 -1.82
N GLU A 25 3.89 -14.47 -1.78
CA GLU A 25 3.66 -15.21 -0.53
C GLU A 25 4.96 -15.34 0.28
N GLY A 26 4.87 -15.12 1.60
CA GLY A 26 6.03 -15.16 2.51
C GLY A 26 6.96 -13.93 2.45
N SER A 27 6.66 -12.91 1.64
CA SER A 27 7.45 -11.67 1.63
C SER A 27 7.42 -10.98 3.01
N PRO A 28 8.57 -10.59 3.59
CA PRO A 28 8.60 -9.96 4.90
C PRO A 28 8.02 -8.55 4.87
N ILE A 29 7.18 -8.23 5.85
CA ILE A 29 6.64 -6.88 6.04
C ILE A 29 7.61 -6.07 6.90
N ILE A 30 7.99 -4.88 6.40
CA ILE A 30 8.96 -4.01 7.07
C ILE A 30 8.26 -2.93 7.91
N ASP A 31 7.16 -2.36 7.40
CA ASP A 31 6.44 -1.25 8.03
C ASP A 31 5.00 -1.18 7.53
N ILE A 32 4.10 -0.64 8.37
CA ILE A 32 2.67 -0.42 8.04
C ILE A 32 2.29 0.96 8.56
N LYS A 33 1.72 1.80 7.70
CA LYS A 33 1.25 3.15 8.03
C LYS A 33 -0.16 3.38 7.48
N PRO A 34 -1.00 4.20 8.16
CA PRO A 34 -2.27 4.60 7.59
C PRO A 34 -2.05 5.46 6.35
N TYR A 35 -2.84 5.24 5.30
CA TYR A 35 -2.93 6.15 4.17
C TYR A 35 -3.84 7.33 4.54
N ILE A 36 -3.29 8.54 4.52
CA ILE A 36 -3.96 9.80 4.82
C ILE A 36 -4.01 10.60 3.52
N PRO A 37 -5.16 10.65 2.81
CA PRO A 37 -5.24 11.26 1.48
C PRO A 37 -4.71 12.69 1.40
N ARG A 38 -4.92 13.50 2.46
CA ARG A 38 -4.43 14.89 2.51
C ARG A 38 -2.90 14.99 2.53
N LEU A 39 -2.21 13.97 3.02
CA LEU A 39 -0.75 13.94 3.15
C LEU A 39 -0.09 13.12 2.04
N ASP A 40 -0.71 12.00 1.67
CA ASP A 40 -0.10 11.00 0.81
C ASP A 40 -0.53 11.09 -0.65
N ALA A 41 -1.70 11.67 -0.95
CA ALA A 41 -2.17 11.79 -2.33
C ALA A 41 -1.44 12.91 -3.07
N VAL A 42 -0.98 12.62 -4.28
CA VAL A 42 -0.46 13.62 -5.23
C VAL A 42 -1.30 13.55 -6.52
N PRO A 43 -2.49 14.17 -6.56
CA PRO A 43 -3.44 13.98 -7.66
C PRO A 43 -2.93 14.42 -9.04
N ASN A 44 -1.99 15.37 -9.05
CA ASN A 44 -1.38 15.92 -10.28
C ASN A 44 0.00 15.32 -10.57
N ALA A 45 0.35 14.17 -9.99
CA ALA A 45 1.57 13.46 -10.31
C ALA A 45 1.60 13.12 -11.81
N ARG A 46 2.77 13.22 -12.43
CA ARG A 46 2.99 12.91 -13.84
C ARG A 46 4.00 11.78 -13.94
N THR A 47 3.76 10.84 -14.84
CA THR A 47 4.75 9.86 -15.27
C THR A 47 5.46 10.38 -16.53
N PRO A 48 6.73 10.01 -16.75
CA PRO A 48 7.40 10.29 -18.00
C PRO A 48 6.84 9.41 -19.13
N GLU A 49 7.02 9.81 -20.39
CA GLU A 49 6.44 9.12 -21.57
C GLU A 49 6.87 7.66 -21.75
N TRP A 50 7.98 7.25 -21.13
CA TRP A 50 8.50 5.89 -21.20
C TRP A 50 7.92 4.94 -20.15
N VAL A 51 7.05 5.44 -19.25
CA VAL A 51 6.26 4.65 -18.29
C VAL A 51 4.85 4.50 -18.81
#